data_AF-A0A5N4AYS3-F1
#
_entry.id   AF-A0A5N4AYS3-F1
#
_cell.length_a   1.000
_cell.length_b   1.000
_cell.length_c   1.000
_cell.angle_alpha   90.00
_cell.angle_beta   90.00
_cell.angle_gamma   90.00
#
_symmetry.space_group_name_H-M   'P 1'
#
loop_
_entity.id
_entity.type
_entity.pdbx_description
1 polymer ?
#
loop_
_entity_poly.entity_id
_entity_poly.type
_entity_poly.pdbx_seq_one_letter_code
_entity_poly.pdbx_strand_id
1 'polypeptide(L)'
;MKHQNQQILSWIQCQQSPSAPSAVPCSLPANVPINFPISTFNDFNIFEEYLRETTNLEAVCDYLSTVGGKDATTTTNRILKRCISNSLATKFSFFGKRQNKRAINDTLFKDLVIRAVKKSQLTATEQDVENILKAWLKHAPQRVKLESK
;
A
#
# COMPACT_ATOMS: atom_id res chain seq x y z
N MET A 1 21.76 26.88 -43.48
CA MET A 1 20.32 26.73 -43.15
C MET A 1 19.96 25.36 -42.56
N LYS A 2 20.40 24.22 -43.12
CA LYS A 2 20.07 22.88 -42.56
C LYS A 2 20.69 22.57 -41.18
N HIS A 3 21.85 23.14 -40.87
CA HIS A 3 22.59 22.85 -39.64
C HIS A 3 21.91 23.39 -38.37
N GLN A 4 21.26 24.55 -38.44
CA GLN A 4 20.54 25.15 -37.31
C GLN A 4 19.30 24.33 -36.94
N ASN A 5 18.62 23.75 -37.93
CA ASN A 5 17.47 22.87 -37.70
C ASN A 5 17.88 21.56 -37.00
N GLN A 6 19.11 21.08 -37.25
CA GLN A 6 19.62 19.87 -36.58
C GLN A 6 19.96 20.12 -35.11
N GLN A 7 20.46 21.32 -34.76
CA GLN A 7 20.72 21.70 -33.37
C GLN A 7 19.44 21.83 -32.54
N ILE A 8 18.34 22.29 -33.15
CA ILE A 8 17.02 22.36 -32.52
C ILE A 8 16.48 20.96 -32.22
N LEU A 9 16.66 20.00 -33.14
CA LEU A 9 16.24 18.61 -32.94
C LEU A 9 17.00 17.94 -31.78
N SER A 10 18.32 18.17 -31.67
CA SER A 10 19.10 17.62 -30.55
C SER A 10 18.70 18.20 -29.18
N TRP A 11 18.29 19.47 -29.13
CA TRP A 11 17.76 20.08 -27.90
C TRP A 11 16.47 19.37 -27.49
N ILE A 12 15.49 19.25 -28.39
CA ILE A 12 14.16 18.69 -28.08
C ILE A 12 14.28 17.25 -27.57
N GLN A 13 15.19 16.47 -28.14
CA GLN A 13 15.46 15.08 -27.75
C GLN A 13 15.97 14.97 -26.30
N CYS A 14 16.72 15.98 -25.82
CA CYS A 14 17.34 15.95 -24.51
C CYS A 14 16.39 16.35 -23.36
N GLN A 15 15.24 16.99 -23.66
CA GLN A 15 14.21 17.33 -22.66
C GLN A 15 13.18 16.21 -22.41
N GLN A 16 13.24 15.12 -23.18
CA GLN A 16 12.40 13.94 -22.95
C GLN A 16 13.14 12.90 -22.10
N SER A 17 13.49 13.28 -20.88
CA SER A 17 13.57 12.32 -19.79
C SER A 17 12.12 11.99 -19.36
N PRO A 18 11.73 10.73 -19.16
CA PRO A 18 10.45 10.41 -18.52
C PRO A 18 10.56 10.68 -17.02
N SER A 19 10.56 11.95 -16.65
CA SER A 19 10.25 12.38 -15.28
C SER A 19 9.36 13.62 -15.38
N ALA A 20 8.24 13.46 -16.07
CA ALA A 20 7.07 14.24 -15.73
C ALA A 20 6.81 14.07 -14.21
N PRO A 21 6.32 15.09 -13.49
CA PRO A 21 5.55 14.84 -12.28
C PRO A 21 4.31 14.08 -12.76
N SER A 22 4.45 12.75 -12.86
CA SER A 22 3.41 11.87 -13.36
C SER A 22 2.18 12.14 -12.52
N ALA A 23 1.07 12.41 -13.21
CA ALA A 23 -0.26 12.42 -12.61
C ALA A 23 -0.31 11.34 -11.52
N VAL A 24 -0.78 11.72 -10.32
CA VAL A 24 -1.01 10.80 -9.20
C VAL A 24 -1.58 9.51 -9.79
N PRO A 25 -0.89 8.36 -9.70
CA PRO A 25 -1.43 7.13 -10.22
C PRO A 25 -2.65 6.79 -9.38
N CYS A 26 -3.84 7.16 -9.86
CA CYS A 26 -5.12 6.79 -9.26
C CYS A 26 -5.43 5.29 -9.43
N SER A 27 -4.49 4.52 -9.98
CA SER A 27 -4.61 3.12 -10.33
C SER A 27 -3.45 2.31 -9.73
N LEU A 28 -3.75 1.07 -9.34
CA LEU A 28 -2.75 0.12 -8.89
C LEU A 28 -1.70 -0.09 -10.00
N PRO A 29 -0.39 -0.15 -9.69
CA PRO A 29 0.65 -0.41 -10.68
C PRO A 29 0.40 -1.73 -11.42
N ALA A 30 0.54 -1.74 -12.74
CA ALA A 30 0.21 -2.90 -13.59
C ALA A 30 1.13 -4.11 -13.36
N ASN A 31 2.30 -3.90 -12.76
CA ASN A 31 3.32 -4.91 -12.49
C ASN A 31 3.18 -5.60 -11.12
N VAL A 32 2.11 -5.32 -10.36
CA VAL A 32 1.89 -5.97 -9.07
C VAL A 32 1.65 -7.48 -9.29
N PRO A 33 2.46 -8.38 -8.69
CA PRO A 33 2.46 -9.81 -8.98
C PRO A 33 1.35 -10.59 -8.23
N ILE A 34 0.38 -9.91 -7.64
CA ILE A 34 -0.64 -10.50 -6.78
C ILE A 34 -2.02 -9.89 -7.04
N ASN A 35 -3.07 -10.65 -6.72
CA ASN A 35 -4.43 -10.13 -6.70
C ASN A 35 -4.82 -9.68 -5.29
N PHE A 36 -5.48 -8.53 -5.25
CA PHE A 36 -6.10 -8.01 -4.03
C PHE A 36 -7.58 -8.43 -3.94
N PRO A 37 -8.11 -8.69 -2.75
CA PRO A 37 -7.41 -8.77 -1.46
C PRO A 37 -6.60 -10.07 -1.30
N ILE A 38 -5.44 -10.00 -0.65
CA ILE A 38 -4.55 -11.14 -0.43
C ILE A 38 -5.18 -12.12 0.57
N SER A 39 -5.20 -13.41 0.24
CA SER A 39 -5.78 -14.47 1.08
C SER A 39 -4.82 -15.52 1.60
N THR A 40 -3.62 -15.60 1.03
CA THR A 40 -2.62 -16.60 1.42
C THR A 40 -1.33 -15.95 1.94
N PHE A 41 -0.57 -16.69 2.76
CA PHE A 41 0.75 -16.23 3.19
C PHE A 41 1.77 -16.27 2.05
N ASN A 42 1.59 -17.15 1.05
CA ASN A 42 2.45 -17.21 -0.12
C ASN A 42 2.36 -15.89 -0.91
N ASP A 43 1.15 -15.47 -1.24
CA ASP A 43 0.92 -14.22 -1.97
C ASP A 43 1.34 -13.01 -1.14
N PHE A 44 1.12 -13.05 0.19
CA PHE A 44 1.62 -12.02 1.09
C PHE A 44 3.16 -11.92 1.05
N ASN A 45 3.88 -13.04 1.02
CA ASN A 45 5.35 -13.03 0.92
C ASN A 45 5.84 -12.53 -0.44
N ILE A 46 5.17 -12.91 -1.53
CA ILE A 46 5.46 -12.39 -2.87
C ILE A 46 5.27 -10.87 -2.88
N PHE A 47 4.20 -10.39 -2.25
CA PHE A 47 3.94 -8.96 -2.12
C PHE A 47 4.98 -8.24 -1.24
N GLU A 48 5.39 -8.82 -0.11
CA GLU A 48 6.47 -8.27 0.71
C GLU A 48 7.79 -8.17 -0.06
N GLU A 49 8.13 -9.17 -0.89
CA GLU A 49 9.33 -9.11 -1.72
C GLU A 49 9.21 -8.01 -2.79
N TYR A 50 8.05 -7.89 -3.42
CA TYR A 50 7.77 -6.83 -4.40
C TYR A 50 7.91 -5.42 -3.79
N LEU A 51 7.50 -5.23 -2.53
CA LEU A 51 7.61 -3.96 -1.80
C LEU A 51 9.05 -3.59 -1.38
N ARG A 52 10.04 -4.48 -1.52
CA ARG A 52 11.45 -4.14 -1.23
C ARG A 52 12.01 -3.12 -2.20
N GLU A 53 11.50 -3.10 -3.42
CA GLU A 53 11.86 -2.08 -4.39
C GLU A 53 11.15 -0.77 -4.03
N THR A 54 11.93 0.30 -3.81
CA THR A 54 11.40 1.58 -3.34
C THR A 54 10.38 2.19 -4.30
N THR A 55 10.62 2.07 -5.60
CA THR A 55 9.72 2.50 -6.68
C THR A 55 8.35 1.82 -6.59
N ASN A 56 8.33 0.50 -6.36
CA ASN A 56 7.11 -0.28 -6.20
C ASN A 56 6.36 0.11 -4.92
N LEU A 57 7.07 0.27 -3.81
CA LEU A 57 6.48 0.70 -2.54
C LEU A 57 5.83 2.08 -2.68
N GLU A 58 6.53 3.04 -3.27
CA GLU A 58 6.00 4.40 -3.49
C GLU A 58 4.78 4.37 -4.41
N ALA A 59 4.84 3.63 -5.52
CA ALA A 59 3.71 3.55 -6.46
C ALA A 59 2.46 2.92 -5.81
N VAL A 60 2.62 1.88 -4.99
CA VAL A 60 1.50 1.29 -4.24
C VAL A 60 1.04 2.23 -3.12
N CYS A 61 1.95 2.92 -2.44
CA CYS A 61 1.62 3.90 -1.41
C CYS A 61 0.75 5.03 -1.99
N ASP A 62 1.12 5.51 -3.18
CA ASP A 62 0.39 6.56 -3.88
C ASP A 62 -1.02 6.11 -4.22
N TYR A 63 -1.17 4.93 -4.81
CA TYR A 63 -2.47 4.31 -5.07
C TYR A 63 -3.30 4.14 -3.78
N LEU A 64 -2.71 3.64 -2.70
CA LEU A 64 -3.45 3.43 -1.45
C LEU A 64 -3.84 4.75 -0.77
N SER A 65 -3.04 5.80 -0.95
CA SER A 65 -3.36 7.14 -0.44
C SER A 65 -4.62 7.73 -1.09
N THR A 66 -4.98 7.31 -2.31
CA THR A 66 -6.20 7.79 -2.98
C THR A 66 -7.48 7.12 -2.48
N VAL A 67 -7.39 6.07 -1.65
CA VAL A 67 -8.57 5.39 -1.08
C VAL A 67 -9.38 6.35 -0.20
N GLY A 68 -8.67 7.21 0.54
CA GLY A 68 -9.25 8.25 1.40
C GLY A 68 -10.19 7.75 2.49
N GLY A 69 -10.81 8.70 3.18
CA GLY A 69 -11.74 8.47 4.28
C GLY A 69 -12.00 9.77 5.03
N LYS A 70 -13.00 9.75 5.91
CA LYS A 70 -13.34 10.93 6.73
C LYS A 70 -12.29 11.22 7.82
N ASP A 71 -11.59 10.18 8.26
CA ASP A 71 -10.62 10.21 9.35
C ASP A 71 -9.58 9.08 9.19
N ALA A 72 -8.54 9.09 10.04
CA ALA A 72 -7.49 8.07 10.06
C ALA A 72 -8.05 6.65 10.23
N THR A 73 -9.05 6.47 11.10
CA THR A 73 -9.71 5.18 11.37
C THR A 73 -10.36 4.61 10.12
N THR A 74 -11.18 5.40 9.44
CA THR A 74 -11.90 5.00 8.24
C THR A 74 -10.94 4.75 7.10
N THR A 75 -9.95 5.62 6.92
CA THR A 75 -8.93 5.49 5.86
C THR A 75 -8.12 4.20 6.05
N THR A 76 -7.58 3.98 7.25
CA THR A 76 -6.82 2.76 7.58
C THR A 76 -7.65 1.50 7.36
N ASN A 77 -8.89 1.47 7.86
CA ASN A 77 -9.78 0.32 7.71
C ASN A 77 -10.11 0.01 6.24
N ARG A 78 -10.28 1.04 5.40
CA ARG A 78 -10.55 0.87 3.96
C ARG A 78 -9.32 0.35 3.22
N ILE A 79 -8.13 0.88 3.52
CA ILE A 79 -6.87 0.38 2.96
C ILE A 79 -6.67 -1.10 3.33
N LEU A 80 -6.81 -1.45 4.61
CA LEU A 80 -6.63 -2.83 5.08
C LEU A 80 -7.60 -3.81 4.41
N LYS A 81 -8.87 -3.45 4.31
CA LYS A 81 -9.89 -4.27 3.61
C LYS A 81 -9.57 -4.47 2.13
N ARG A 82 -8.91 -3.49 1.50
CA ARG A 82 -8.51 -3.58 0.09
C ARG A 82 -7.28 -4.46 -0.10
N CYS A 83 -6.38 -4.47 0.88
CA CYS A 83 -5.11 -5.19 0.77
C CYS A 83 -5.20 -6.65 1.19
N ILE A 84 -5.83 -6.96 2.33
CA ILE A 84 -5.82 -8.31 2.90
C ILE A 84 -7.23 -8.77 3.26
N SER A 85 -7.52 -10.03 2.95
CA SER A 85 -8.78 -10.66 3.31
C SER A 85 -8.89 -10.90 4.82
N ASN A 86 -10.12 -11.02 5.32
CA ASN A 86 -10.34 -11.27 6.75
C ASN A 86 -9.76 -12.62 7.18
N SER A 87 -9.82 -13.65 6.33
CA SER A 87 -9.24 -14.97 6.60
C SER A 87 -7.73 -14.89 6.82
N LEU A 88 -7.00 -14.18 5.98
CA LEU A 88 -5.56 -13.94 6.16
C LEU A 88 -5.30 -13.07 7.40
N ALA A 89 -6.08 -12.01 7.61
CA ALA A 89 -5.96 -11.12 8.76
C ALA A 89 -6.07 -11.86 10.11
N THR A 90 -6.88 -12.92 10.20
CA THR A 90 -6.96 -13.73 11.44
C THR A 90 -5.64 -14.39 11.85
N LYS A 91 -4.75 -14.63 10.88
CA LYS A 91 -3.45 -15.29 11.06
C LYS A 91 -2.34 -14.31 11.47
N PHE A 92 -2.64 -13.02 11.49
CA PHE A 92 -1.74 -11.98 11.97
C PHE A 92 -2.07 -11.53 13.39
N SER A 93 -1.05 -11.07 14.10
CA SER A 93 -1.19 -10.22 15.27
C SER A 93 -0.17 -9.10 15.18
N PHE A 94 -0.31 -8.05 15.98
CA PHE A 94 0.61 -6.93 15.87
C PHE A 94 2.06 -7.33 16.17
N PHE A 95 2.30 -7.95 17.35
CA PHE A 95 3.64 -8.37 17.79
C PHE A 95 3.97 -9.85 17.58
N GLY A 96 3.07 -10.67 17.02
CA GLY A 96 3.31 -12.11 16.82
C GLY A 96 3.33 -12.98 18.09
N LYS A 97 3.26 -12.37 19.29
CA LYS A 97 3.49 -13.07 20.57
C LYS A 97 2.38 -14.04 21.01
N ARG A 98 1.23 -14.06 20.34
CA ARG A 98 0.07 -14.89 20.75
C ARG A 98 -0.33 -15.86 19.66
N GLN A 99 -0.61 -17.10 20.06
CA GLN A 99 -1.26 -18.13 19.22
C GLN A 99 -0.53 -18.46 17.90
N ASN A 100 0.82 -18.40 17.88
CA ASN A 100 1.62 -18.67 16.67
C ASN A 100 1.23 -17.83 15.45
N LYS A 101 0.71 -16.62 15.68
CA LYS A 101 0.37 -15.67 14.61
C LYS A 101 1.60 -14.92 14.15
N ARG A 102 1.67 -14.59 12.86
CA ARG A 102 2.76 -13.75 12.34
C ARG A 102 2.65 -12.32 12.87
N ALA A 103 3.79 -11.71 13.20
CA ALA A 103 3.86 -10.29 13.56
C ALA A 103 3.66 -9.43 12.30
N ILE A 104 2.75 -8.46 12.34
CA ILE A 104 2.60 -7.47 11.26
C ILE A 104 3.55 -6.28 11.47
N ASN A 105 4.01 -6.04 12.71
CA ASN A 105 4.84 -4.90 13.05
C ASN A 105 6.16 -4.84 12.24
N ASP A 106 6.68 -6.01 11.90
CA ASP A 106 7.97 -6.19 11.26
C ASP A 106 7.83 -6.43 9.73
N THR A 107 6.72 -5.98 9.13
CA THR A 107 6.43 -6.13 7.69
C THR A 107 6.48 -4.80 6.96
N LEU A 108 6.92 -4.82 5.70
CA LEU A 108 6.88 -3.65 4.82
C LEU A 108 5.44 -3.21 4.56
N PHE A 109 4.50 -4.16 4.58
CA PHE A 109 3.07 -3.90 4.52
C PHE A 109 2.60 -2.93 5.60
N LYS A 110 3.06 -3.07 6.85
CA LYS A 110 2.71 -2.11 7.92
C LYS A 110 3.25 -0.71 7.61
N ASP A 111 4.50 -0.61 7.16
CA ASP A 111 5.10 0.68 6.79
C ASP A 111 4.35 1.34 5.62
N LEU A 112 3.98 0.54 4.61
CA LEU A 112 3.17 0.97 3.47
C LEU A 112 1.83 1.54 3.92
N VAL A 113 1.10 0.85 4.80
CA VAL A 113 -0.20 1.33 5.32
C VAL A 113 -0.03 2.65 6.07
N ILE A 114 0.97 2.76 6.94
CA ILE A 114 1.24 4.00 7.69
C ILE A 114 1.54 5.16 6.74
N ARG A 115 2.42 4.96 5.75
CA ARG A 115 2.76 6.00 4.76
C ARG A 115 1.54 6.43 3.94
N ALA A 116 0.74 5.47 3.46
CA ALA A 116 -0.45 5.76 2.67
C ALA A 116 -1.49 6.56 3.47
N VAL A 117 -1.72 6.20 4.74
CA VAL A 117 -2.66 6.92 5.61
C VAL A 117 -2.14 8.33 5.90
N LYS A 118 -0.87 8.50 6.25
CA LYS A 118 -0.28 9.83 6.52
C LYS A 118 -0.29 10.74 5.31
N LYS A 119 -0.17 10.18 4.10
CA LYS A 119 -0.29 10.93 2.84
C LYS A 119 -1.72 11.42 2.58
N SER A 120 -2.74 10.67 3.02
CA SER A 120 -4.15 11.06 2.90
C SER A 120 -4.67 11.89 4.08
N GLN A 121 -4.15 11.67 5.28
CA GLN A 121 -4.62 12.22 6.55
C GLN A 121 -3.44 12.87 7.27
N LEU A 122 -3.19 14.15 6.99
CA LEU A 122 -2.00 14.86 7.48
C LEU A 122 -1.91 14.97 9.01
N THR A 123 -3.04 14.86 9.72
CA THR A 123 -3.10 14.91 11.18
C THR A 123 -2.88 13.56 11.86
N ALA A 124 -2.86 12.46 11.10
CA ALA A 124 -2.71 11.12 11.65
C ALA A 124 -1.27 10.86 12.10
N THR A 125 -1.08 10.41 13.33
CA THR A 125 0.22 9.93 13.80
C THR A 125 0.42 8.46 13.44
N GLU A 126 1.68 8.00 13.44
CA GLU A 126 1.99 6.58 13.25
C GLU A 126 1.34 5.72 14.33
N GLN A 127 1.37 6.21 15.57
CA GLN A 127 0.75 5.54 16.72
C GLN A 127 -0.76 5.37 16.55
N ASP A 128 -1.47 6.37 16.00
CA ASP A 128 -2.89 6.26 15.72
C ASP A 128 -3.17 5.12 14.73
N VAL A 129 -2.44 5.11 13.61
CA VAL A 129 -2.60 4.10 12.56
C VAL A 129 -2.28 2.70 13.10
N GLU A 130 -1.22 2.55 13.89
CA GLU A 130 -0.91 1.29 14.55
C GLU A 130 -2.01 0.83 15.51
N ASN A 131 -2.57 1.74 16.30
CA ASN A 131 -3.65 1.42 17.23
C ASN A 131 -4.90 0.95 16.49
N ILE A 132 -5.23 1.61 15.38
CA ILE A 132 -6.32 1.19 14.48
C ILE A 132 -6.01 -0.18 13.87
N LEU A 133 -4.79 -0.41 13.40
CA LEU A 133 -4.36 -1.70 12.84
C LEU A 133 -4.45 -2.83 13.87
N LYS A 134 -4.00 -2.60 15.11
CA LYS A 134 -4.11 -3.53 16.25
C LYS A 134 -5.58 -3.91 16.49
N ALA A 135 -6.47 -2.92 16.57
CA ALA A 135 -7.90 -3.14 16.75
C ALA A 135 -8.50 -3.90 15.57
N TRP A 136 -8.15 -3.52 14.33
CA TRP A 136 -8.65 -4.17 13.13
C TRP A 136 -8.24 -5.64 13.05
N LEU A 137 -6.99 -6.00 13.39
CA LEU A 137 -6.56 -7.40 13.47
C LEU A 137 -7.26 -8.16 14.60
N LYS A 138 -7.43 -7.55 15.77
CA LYS A 138 -8.17 -8.15 16.91
C LYS A 138 -9.59 -8.56 16.51
N HIS A 139 -10.27 -7.75 15.70
CA HIS A 139 -11.64 -8.01 15.25
C HIS A 139 -11.73 -8.88 13.99
N ALA A 140 -10.61 -9.32 13.39
CA ALA A 140 -10.64 -10.15 12.17
C ALA A 140 -11.45 -11.45 12.32
N PRO A 141 -11.34 -12.23 13.42
CA PRO A 141 -12.14 -13.45 13.58
C PRO A 141 -13.65 -13.17 13.63
N GLN A 142 -14.06 -12.04 14.21
CA GLN A 142 -15.47 -11.63 14.22
C GLN A 142 -15.94 -11.28 12.82
N ARG A 143 -15.12 -10.60 12.00
CA ARG A 143 -15.47 -10.27 10.61
C ARG A 143 -15.67 -11.53 9.76
N VAL A 144 -14.80 -12.53 9.89
CA VAL A 144 -14.96 -13.82 9.17
C VAL A 144 -16.30 -14.48 9.50
N LYS A 145 -16.69 -14.51 10.79
CA LYS A 145 -17.97 -15.06 11.22
C LYS A 145 -19.19 -14.31 10.65
N LEU A 146 -19.05 -13.01 10.42
CA LEU A 146 -20.13 -12.18 9.85
C LEU A 146 -20.22 -12.33 8.33
N GLU A 147 -19.11 -12.63 7.64
CA GLU A 147 -19.11 -12.88 6.18
C GLU A 147 -19.67 -14.25 5.80
N SER A 148 -19.64 -15.23 6.72
CA SER A 148 -20.19 -16.57 6.49
C SER A 148 -21.67 -16.71 6.87
N LYS A 149 -22.36 -15.60 7.18
CA LYS A 149 -23.79 -15.53 7.47
C LYS A 149 -24.52 -14.83 6.34
#